data_AF-A0A2G6DF31-F1
#
_entry.id   AF-A0A2G6DF31-F1
#
_cell.length_a   1.000
_cell.length_b   1.000
_cell.length_c   1.000
_cell.angle_alpha   90.00
_cell.angle_beta   90.00
_cell.angle_gamma   90.00
#
_symmetry.space_group_name_H-M   'P 1'
#
loop_
_entity.id
_entity.type
_entity.pdbx_description
1 polymer ?
#
loop_
_entity_poly.entity_id
_entity_poly.type
_entity_poly.pdbx_seq_one_letter_code
_entity_poly.pdbx_strand_id
1 'polypeptide(L)'
;MREVKGRRHSLNIVNWLKELGAWWRDDETPWCGTFVAHCLKSTNRGVPKHWYRAKAYEKYGTLLSAPAYGCIGVMSRRGGGHVCFVIGETKDGKRLVVIGGNQNDSVCVTSYPRSRFTAFVWASRDDGTLSVPYEYRYQLPVYDQHNLNKVVSEA
;
A
#
# COMPACT_ATOMS: atom_id res chain seq x y z
N MET A 1 14.13 0.45 2.32
CA MET A 1 14.21 1.27 3.55
C MET A 1 13.83 0.41 4.75
N ARG A 2 14.56 0.45 5.87
CA ARG A 2 14.28 -0.36 7.07
C ARG A 2 14.11 0.55 8.30
N GLU A 3 13.24 0.17 9.22
CA GLU A 3 13.08 0.78 10.54
C GLU A 3 14.35 0.57 11.38
N VAL A 4 14.61 1.47 12.32
CA VAL A 4 15.67 1.32 13.33
C VAL A 4 14.96 1.16 14.67
N LYS A 5 15.08 -0.02 15.30
CA LYS A 5 14.44 -0.30 16.60
C LYS A 5 15.15 0.46 17.73
N GLY A 6 14.38 1.05 18.65
CA GLY A 6 14.87 1.68 19.89
C GLY A 6 14.75 3.20 19.93
N ARG A 7 15.53 3.89 20.78
CA ARG A 7 15.51 5.36 21.01
C ARG A 7 15.83 6.24 19.77
N ARG A 8 15.99 5.64 18.59
CA ARG A 8 16.31 6.31 17.33
C ARG A 8 15.27 5.93 16.29
N HIS A 9 14.26 6.76 16.15
CA HIS A 9 13.26 6.61 15.10
C HIS A 9 13.90 6.76 13.71
N SER A 10 13.39 6.05 12.71
CA SER A 10 13.81 6.28 11.33
C SER A 10 13.44 7.71 10.90
N LEU A 11 14.44 8.54 10.59
CA LEU A 11 14.24 9.95 10.21
C LEU A 11 13.23 10.10 9.06
N ASN A 12 13.18 9.13 8.16
CA ASN A 12 12.25 9.12 7.04
C ASN A 12 10.80 8.93 7.51
N ILE A 13 10.53 8.01 8.44
CA ILE A 13 9.17 7.78 8.97
C ILE A 13 8.71 9.02 9.75
N VAL A 14 9.60 9.60 10.57
CA VAL A 14 9.31 10.84 11.30
C VAL A 14 9.02 12.01 10.37
N ASN A 15 9.75 12.13 9.25
CA ASN A 15 9.49 13.16 8.25
C ASN A 15 8.15 12.96 7.56
N TRP A 16 7.78 11.73 7.20
CA TRP A 16 6.46 11.43 6.65
C TRP A 16 5.33 11.80 7.63
N LEU A 17 5.50 11.47 8.92
CA LEU A 17 4.53 11.85 9.96
C LEU A 17 4.38 13.38 10.05
N LYS A 18 5.47 14.15 9.96
CA LYS A 18 5.43 15.62 9.94
C LYS A 18 4.71 16.16 8.70
N GLU A 19 5.05 15.65 7.52
CA GLU A 19 4.41 16.05 6.25
C GLU A 19 2.91 15.75 6.24
N LEU A 20 2.50 14.66 6.88
CA LEU A 20 1.10 14.25 7.01
C LEU A 20 0.37 14.93 8.17
N GLY A 21 1.04 15.80 8.95
CA GLY A 21 0.45 16.53 10.07
C GLY A 21 0.07 15.65 11.27
N ALA A 22 0.81 14.56 11.52
CA ALA A 22 0.56 13.67 12.65
C ALA A 22 0.83 14.36 14.00
N TRP A 23 0.01 14.06 15.02
CA TRP A 23 0.19 14.57 16.39
C TRP A 23 1.17 13.73 17.23
N TRP A 24 1.72 12.64 16.69
CA TRP A 24 2.68 11.75 17.35
C TRP A 24 3.92 11.57 16.48
N ARG A 25 4.97 11.01 17.08
CA ARG A 25 6.29 10.89 16.44
C ARG A 25 6.95 9.51 16.62
N ASP A 26 6.29 8.56 17.29
CA ASP A 26 6.80 7.18 17.39
C ASP A 26 6.62 6.40 16.08
N ASP A 27 7.54 5.47 15.83
CA ASP A 27 7.49 4.49 14.75
C ASP A 27 7.05 3.08 15.22
N GLU A 28 6.79 2.91 16.53
CA GLU A 28 6.27 1.66 17.11
C GLU A 28 4.80 1.40 16.71
N THR A 29 4.08 2.43 16.26
CA THR A 29 2.72 2.32 15.69
C THR A 29 2.79 1.80 14.24
N PRO A 30 1.98 0.78 13.84
CA PRO A 30 2.02 0.23 12.48
C PRO A 30 1.92 1.28 11.36
N TRP A 31 3.02 1.52 10.66
CA TRP A 31 3.19 2.63 9.70
C TRP A 31 2.88 2.30 8.24
N CYS A 32 2.21 1.16 7.99
CA CYS A 32 1.77 0.79 6.62
C CYS A 32 0.81 1.83 6.00
N GLY A 33 -0.12 2.38 6.79
CA GLY A 33 -0.97 3.49 6.36
C GLY A 33 -0.18 4.76 6.11
N THR A 34 0.75 5.11 6.99
CA THR A 34 1.66 6.26 6.84
C THR A 34 2.41 6.22 5.52
N PHE A 35 3.00 5.08 5.17
CA PHE A 35 3.72 4.91 3.90
C PHE A 35 2.80 5.16 2.70
N VAL A 36 1.63 4.51 2.66
CA VAL A 36 0.67 4.69 1.57
C VAL A 36 0.19 6.14 1.48
N ALA A 37 -0.10 6.78 2.62
CA ALA A 37 -0.50 8.18 2.67
C ALA A 37 0.58 9.13 2.12
N HIS A 38 1.84 8.92 2.50
CA HIS A 38 2.97 9.70 1.99
C HIS A 38 3.12 9.54 0.47
N CYS A 39 3.04 8.33 -0.06
CA CYS A 39 3.09 8.10 -1.51
C CYS A 39 1.93 8.78 -2.26
N LEU A 40 0.71 8.73 -1.71
CA LEU A 40 -0.45 9.41 -2.28
C LEU A 40 -0.26 10.92 -2.30
N LYS A 41 0.16 11.52 -1.18
CA LYS A 41 0.43 12.97 -1.11
C LYS A 41 1.53 13.40 -2.07
N SER A 42 2.62 12.63 -2.16
CA SER A 42 3.74 12.89 -3.08
C SER A 42 3.36 12.81 -4.56
N THR A 43 2.19 12.23 -4.87
CA THR A 43 1.66 12.08 -6.23
C THR A 43 0.38 12.89 -6.46
N ASN A 44 0.12 13.89 -5.60
CA ASN A 44 -1.08 14.75 -5.65
C ASN A 44 -2.39 13.96 -5.64
N ARG A 45 -2.49 12.97 -4.74
CA ARG A 45 -3.70 12.19 -4.49
C ARG A 45 -4.29 12.49 -3.13
N GLY A 46 -5.60 12.27 -3.02
CA GLY A 46 -6.32 12.33 -1.76
C GLY A 46 -5.89 11.23 -0.80
N VAL A 47 -6.07 11.46 0.50
CA VAL A 47 -5.82 10.46 1.56
C VAL A 47 -7.04 10.37 2.48
N PRO A 48 -7.33 9.20 3.08
CA PRO A 48 -8.42 9.08 4.05
C PRO A 48 -8.20 9.98 5.27
N LYS A 49 -9.30 10.41 5.92
CA LYS A 49 -9.24 11.16 7.19
C LYS A 49 -8.37 10.48 8.25
N HIS A 50 -8.48 9.15 8.36
CA HIS A 50 -7.66 8.34 9.25
C HIS A 50 -6.58 7.58 8.48
N TRP A 51 -5.79 8.29 7.67
CA TRP A 51 -4.76 7.76 6.76
C TRP A 51 -3.77 6.78 7.41
N TYR A 52 -3.52 6.89 8.72
CA TYR A 52 -2.65 5.98 9.45
C TYR A 52 -3.27 4.59 9.68
N ARG A 53 -4.60 4.43 9.53
CA ARG A 53 -5.31 3.16 9.73
C ARG A 53 -5.52 2.45 8.39
N ALA A 54 -4.97 1.24 8.24
CA ALA A 54 -5.14 0.42 7.04
C ALA A 54 -6.60 0.26 6.59
N LYS A 55 -7.54 0.00 7.52
CA LYS A 55 -8.97 -0.16 7.18
C LYS A 55 -9.67 1.14 6.78
N ALA A 56 -9.09 2.31 7.06
CA ALA A 56 -9.67 3.58 6.60
C ALA A 56 -9.64 3.69 5.07
N TYR A 57 -8.72 2.97 4.41
CA TYR A 57 -8.62 2.98 2.97
C TYR A 57 -9.79 2.27 2.28
N GLU A 58 -10.52 1.37 2.94
CA GLU A 58 -11.69 0.71 2.34
C GLU A 58 -12.83 1.68 1.99
N LYS A 59 -12.82 2.91 2.56
CA LYS A 59 -13.91 3.88 2.47
C LYS A 59 -13.54 5.23 1.85
N TYR A 60 -12.33 5.41 1.30
CA TYR A 60 -11.86 6.74 0.88
C TYR A 60 -11.91 7.02 -0.62
N GLY A 61 -11.71 5.98 -1.45
CA GLY A 61 -11.58 6.10 -2.90
C GLY A 61 -12.55 5.19 -3.63
N THR A 62 -12.29 4.94 -4.91
CA THR A 62 -13.14 4.06 -5.72
C THR A 62 -12.85 2.61 -5.39
N LEU A 63 -13.87 1.88 -4.92
CA LEU A 63 -13.76 0.44 -4.70
C LEU A 63 -13.73 -0.29 -6.05
N LEU A 64 -12.79 -1.21 -6.22
CA LEU A 64 -12.60 -2.00 -7.43
C LEU A 64 -13.08 -3.44 -7.21
N SER A 65 -13.65 -4.04 -8.25
CA SER A 65 -14.03 -5.47 -8.26
C SER A 65 -12.83 -6.41 -8.44
N ALA A 66 -11.73 -5.90 -8.99
CA ALA A 66 -10.49 -6.63 -9.25
C ALA A 66 -9.26 -5.77 -8.94
N PRO A 67 -8.10 -6.37 -8.65
CA PRO A 67 -6.85 -5.62 -8.46
C PRO A 67 -6.41 -4.97 -9.78
N ALA A 68 -5.89 -3.75 -9.68
CA ALA A 68 -5.28 -3.02 -10.78
C ALA A 68 -3.88 -2.55 -10.38
N TYR A 69 -2.96 -2.45 -11.34
CA TYR A 69 -1.61 -1.98 -11.10
C TYR A 69 -1.60 -0.56 -10.50
N GLY A 70 -0.99 -0.44 -9.33
CA GLY A 70 -0.94 0.78 -8.52
C GLY A 70 -2.15 1.00 -7.61
N CYS A 71 -3.15 0.11 -7.62
CA CYS A 71 -4.26 0.21 -6.69
C CYS A 71 -3.81 -0.12 -5.26
N ILE A 72 -4.58 0.36 -4.30
CA ILE A 72 -4.34 0.08 -2.88
C ILE A 72 -5.02 -1.24 -2.54
N GLY A 73 -4.23 -2.20 -2.07
CA GLY A 73 -4.73 -3.45 -1.50
C GLY A 73 -4.87 -3.32 0.02
N VAL A 74 -6.09 -3.52 0.52
CA VAL A 74 -6.37 -3.56 1.96
C VAL A 74 -6.52 -5.01 2.42
N MET A 75 -5.93 -5.34 3.56
CA MET A 75 -6.01 -6.65 4.19
C MET A 75 -6.49 -6.51 5.64
N SER A 76 -7.22 -7.52 6.11
CA SER A 76 -7.58 -7.67 7.53
C SER A 76 -6.75 -8.79 8.18
N ARG A 77 -6.34 -8.58 9.43
CA ARG A 77 -5.63 -9.59 10.24
C ARG A 77 -6.11 -9.56 11.69
N ARG A 78 -5.84 -10.64 12.44
CA ARG A 78 -6.06 -10.62 13.90
C ARG A 78 -5.18 -9.50 14.50
N GLY A 79 -5.80 -8.57 15.23
CA GLY A 79 -5.12 -7.42 15.82
C GLY A 79 -4.95 -6.18 14.91
N GLY A 80 -5.53 -6.15 13.70
CA GLY A 80 -5.52 -4.93 12.88
C GLY A 80 -5.79 -5.11 11.39
N GLY A 81 -5.26 -4.21 10.59
CA GLY A 81 -5.23 -4.32 9.13
C GLY A 81 -3.81 -4.19 8.58
N HIS A 82 -3.68 -4.30 7.27
CA HIS A 82 -2.49 -3.93 6.52
C HIS A 82 -2.91 -3.31 5.19
N VAL A 83 -2.09 -2.42 4.64
CA VAL A 83 -2.34 -1.70 3.39
C VAL A 83 -1.05 -1.55 2.62
N CYS A 84 -1.14 -1.70 1.29
CA CYS A 84 -0.02 -1.73 0.36
C CYS A 84 -0.48 -1.32 -1.04
N PHE A 85 0.45 -1.15 -1.98
CA PHE A 85 0.13 -0.98 -3.40
C PHE A 85 0.32 -2.31 -4.14
N VAL A 86 -0.63 -2.67 -4.98
CA VAL A 86 -0.52 -3.83 -5.89
C VAL A 86 0.35 -3.45 -7.08
N ILE A 87 1.39 -4.26 -7.35
CA ILE A 87 2.32 -4.03 -8.46
C ILE A 87 2.41 -5.19 -9.44
N GLY A 88 1.73 -6.30 -9.16
CA GLY A 88 1.71 -7.45 -10.04
C GLY A 88 1.10 -8.68 -9.39
N GLU A 89 1.34 -9.83 -10.00
CA GLU A 89 0.94 -11.14 -9.50
C GLU A 89 2.00 -12.22 -9.77
N THR A 90 1.89 -13.35 -9.08
CA THR A 90 2.72 -14.53 -9.37
C THR A 90 2.25 -15.23 -10.62
N LYS A 91 3.15 -15.97 -11.30
CA LYS A 91 2.86 -16.73 -12.53
C LYS A 91 1.65 -17.68 -12.43
N ASP A 92 1.38 -18.23 -11.25
CA ASP A 92 0.23 -19.10 -11.01
C ASP A 92 -1.08 -18.34 -10.72
N GLY A 93 -1.05 -17.01 -10.69
CA GLY A 93 -2.18 -16.13 -10.40
C GLY A 93 -2.68 -16.19 -8.94
N LYS A 94 -2.07 -17.00 -8.06
CA LYS A 94 -2.60 -17.24 -6.71
C LYS A 94 -2.29 -16.13 -5.72
N ARG A 95 -1.24 -15.35 -5.99
CA ARG A 95 -0.73 -14.30 -5.09
C ARG A 95 -0.60 -12.98 -5.82
N LEU A 96 -0.91 -11.90 -5.11
CA LEU A 96 -0.59 -10.56 -5.55
C LEU A 96 0.78 -10.16 -5.03
N VAL A 97 1.57 -9.53 -5.90
CA VAL A 97 2.84 -8.91 -5.56
C VAL A 97 2.58 -7.45 -5.23
N VAL A 98 3.11 -7.01 -4.10
CA VAL A 98 2.81 -5.71 -3.52
C VAL A 98 4.07 -5.03 -3.03
N ILE A 99 4.06 -3.70 -3.05
CA ILE A 99 5.01 -2.86 -2.32
C ILE A 99 4.29 -2.18 -1.16
N GLY A 100 4.86 -2.26 0.03
CA GLY A 100 4.24 -1.74 1.25
C GLY A 100 5.27 -1.39 2.31
N GLY A 101 4.88 -0.46 3.18
CA GLY A 101 5.63 -0.11 4.38
C GLY A 101 5.26 -1.00 5.57
N ASN A 102 6.14 -1.05 6.55
CA ASN A 102 6.06 -1.92 7.72
C ASN A 102 5.90 -3.42 7.41
N GLN A 103 6.43 -3.85 6.27
CA GLN A 103 6.52 -5.25 5.92
C GLN A 103 7.87 -5.76 6.41
N ASN A 104 7.86 -6.55 7.49
CA ASN A 104 9.08 -6.95 8.20
C ASN A 104 9.92 -5.72 8.61
N ASP A 105 9.26 -4.75 9.24
CA ASP A 105 9.84 -3.47 9.70
C ASP A 105 10.56 -2.71 8.55
N SER A 106 10.05 -2.82 7.32
CA SER A 106 10.67 -2.27 6.12
C SER A 106 9.69 -1.85 5.04
N VAL A 107 10.15 -1.01 4.11
CA VAL A 107 9.53 -0.84 2.79
C VAL A 107 10.18 -1.86 1.88
N CYS A 108 9.39 -2.84 1.41
CA CYS A 108 9.86 -3.91 0.56
C CYS A 108 8.77 -4.40 -0.40
N VAL A 109 9.19 -5.21 -1.37
CA VAL A 109 8.30 -6.00 -2.22
C VAL A 109 8.06 -7.35 -1.54
N THR A 110 6.81 -7.79 -1.50
CA THR A 110 6.42 -9.12 -1.01
C THR A 110 5.20 -9.63 -1.79
N SER A 111 4.76 -10.85 -1.49
CA SER A 111 3.51 -11.38 -2.06
C SER A 111 2.58 -11.91 -0.99
N TYR A 112 1.27 -11.76 -1.21
CA TYR A 112 0.22 -12.30 -0.35
C TYR A 112 -0.80 -13.10 -1.17
N PRO A 113 -1.40 -14.17 -0.60
CA PRO A 113 -2.54 -14.83 -1.24
C PRO A 113 -3.66 -13.83 -1.51
N ARG A 114 -4.32 -13.96 -2.67
CA ARG A 114 -5.48 -13.11 -3.03
C ARG A 114 -6.55 -13.10 -1.94
N SER A 115 -6.77 -14.22 -1.27
CA SER A 115 -7.74 -14.38 -0.17
C SER A 115 -7.48 -13.53 1.07
N ARG A 116 -6.29 -12.91 1.22
CA ARG A 116 -6.02 -12.00 2.33
C ARG A 116 -6.57 -10.59 2.11
N PHE A 117 -6.83 -10.21 0.85
CA PHE A 117 -7.28 -8.88 0.50
C PHE A 117 -8.80 -8.78 0.71
N THR A 118 -9.20 -7.74 1.44
CA THR A 118 -10.61 -7.44 1.72
C THR A 118 -11.16 -6.36 0.79
N ALA A 119 -10.30 -5.51 0.24
CA ALA A 119 -10.68 -4.48 -0.72
C ALA A 119 -9.52 -4.11 -1.64
N PHE A 120 -9.87 -3.69 -2.85
CA PHE A 120 -8.99 -3.00 -3.79
C PHE A 120 -9.55 -1.60 -4.02
N VAL A 121 -8.71 -0.58 -3.85
CA VAL A 121 -9.16 0.81 -3.86
C VAL A 121 -8.29 1.63 -4.79
N TRP A 122 -8.92 2.35 -5.71
CA TRP A 122 -8.25 3.34 -6.53
C TRP A 122 -8.30 4.72 -5.87
N ALA A 123 -7.18 5.42 -5.92
CA ALA A 123 -7.05 6.71 -5.27
C ALA A 123 -7.95 7.77 -5.92
N SER A 124 -8.62 8.56 -5.07
CA SER A 124 -9.25 9.80 -5.49
C SER A 124 -8.18 10.83 -5.91
N ARG A 125 -8.62 11.86 -6.62
CA ARG A 125 -7.84 13.08 -6.82
C ARG A 125 -7.63 13.80 -5.48
N ASP A 126 -6.70 14.74 -5.44
CA ASP A 126 -6.38 15.51 -4.23
C ASP A 126 -7.56 16.32 -3.69
N ASP A 127 -8.45 16.78 -4.56
CA ASP A 127 -9.73 17.44 -4.24
C ASP A 127 -10.81 16.48 -3.71
N GLY A 128 -10.53 15.18 -3.63
CA GLY A 128 -11.47 14.15 -3.19
C GLY A 128 -12.36 13.58 -4.30
N THR A 129 -12.28 14.11 -5.53
CA THR A 129 -13.02 13.59 -6.68
C THR A 129 -12.61 12.15 -6.95
N LEU A 130 -13.60 11.25 -7.04
CA LEU A 130 -13.35 9.85 -7.36
C LEU A 130 -12.70 9.71 -8.75
N SER A 131 -11.76 8.78 -8.86
CA SER A 131 -11.15 8.42 -10.14
C SER A 131 -11.10 6.91 -10.31
N VAL A 132 -10.89 6.45 -11.53
CA VAL A 132 -10.80 5.02 -11.86
C VAL A 132 -9.49 4.73 -12.58
N PRO A 133 -8.94 3.51 -12.47
CA PRO A 133 -7.81 3.12 -13.29
C PRO A 133 -8.21 3.04 -14.76
N TYR A 134 -7.24 3.21 -15.66
CA TYR A 134 -7.41 2.80 -17.04
C TYR A 134 -7.53 1.27 -17.15
N GLU A 135 -8.30 0.78 -18.13
CA GLU A 135 -8.58 -0.65 -18.32
C GLU A 135 -7.31 -1.52 -18.39
N TYR A 136 -6.26 -1.06 -19.09
CA TYR A 136 -5.01 -1.82 -19.20
C TYR A 136 -4.35 -2.13 -17.85
N ARG A 137 -4.65 -1.36 -16.79
CA ARG A 137 -4.06 -1.58 -15.46
C ARG A 137 -4.61 -2.81 -14.75
N TYR A 138 -5.73 -3.38 -15.20
CA TYR A 138 -6.21 -4.66 -14.69
C TYR A 138 -5.38 -5.84 -15.19
N GLN A 139 -4.58 -5.64 -16.24
CA GLN A 139 -3.57 -6.60 -16.67
C GLN A 139 -2.33 -6.38 -15.79
N LEU A 140 -2.15 -7.27 -14.82
CA LEU A 140 -1.07 -7.15 -13.84
C LEU A 140 0.25 -7.70 -14.42
N PRO A 141 1.39 -7.02 -14.22
CA PRO A 141 2.69 -7.60 -14.52
C PRO A 141 2.90 -8.91 -13.74
N VAL A 142 3.54 -9.88 -14.38
CA VAL A 142 3.79 -11.19 -13.78
C VAL A 142 5.22 -11.23 -13.24
N TYR A 143 5.36 -11.65 -11.98
CA TYR A 143 6.63 -11.78 -11.28
C TYR A 143 7.02 -13.24 -11.09
N ASP A 144 8.33 -13.48 -11.02
CA ASP A 144 8.87 -14.77 -10.62
C ASP A 144 8.54 -15.02 -9.14
N GLN A 145 7.81 -16.10 -8.86
CA GLN A 145 7.42 -16.51 -7.50
C GLN A 145 8.62 -16.79 -6.58
N HIS A 146 9.80 -17.11 -7.14
CA HIS A 146 11.03 -17.35 -6.40
C HIS A 146 11.94 -16.11 -6.33
N ASN A 147 11.66 -15.07 -7.13
CA ASN A 147 12.39 -13.82 -7.13
C ASN A 147 11.46 -12.63 -7.48
N LEU A 148 10.84 -12.04 -6.47
CA LEU A 148 9.90 -10.93 -6.63
C LEU A 148 10.55 -9.59 -7.06
N ASN A 149 11.87 -9.56 -7.29
CA ASN A 149 12.53 -8.42 -7.94
C ASN A 149 12.64 -8.59 -9.46
N LYS A 150 12.19 -9.72 -10.01
CA LYS A 150 12.24 -10.03 -11.44
C LYS A 150 10.82 -10.11 -12.00
N VAL A 151 10.49 -9.15 -12.85
CA VAL A 151 9.33 -9.22 -13.74
C VAL A 151 9.63 -10.23 -14.85
N VAL A 152 8.73 -11.17 -15.08
CA VAL A 152 8.86 -12.22 -16.11
C VAL A 152 7.98 -11.95 -17.32
N SER A 153 6.95 -11.12 -17.18
CA SER A 153 6.24 -10.50 -18.30
C SER A 153 5.63 -9.16 -17.88
N GLU A 154 5.72 -8.18 -18.78
CA GLU A 154 4.96 -6.93 -18.68
C GLU A 154 3.58 -7.12 -19.30
N ALA A 155 2.64 -6.27 -18.89
CA ALA A 155 1.28 -6.21 -19.43
C ALA A 155 1.21 -5.27 -20.63
#